data_AF-A0AA86SVR1-F1
#
_entry.id   AF-A0AA86SVR1-F1
#
_cell.length_a   1.000
_cell.length_b   1.000
_cell.length_c   1.000
_cell.angle_alpha   90.00
_cell.angle_beta   90.00
_cell.angle_gamma   90.00
#
_symmetry.space_group_name_H-M   'P 1'
#
loop_
_entity.id
_entity.type
_entity.pdbx_description
1 polymer ?
#
loop_
_entity_poly.entity_id
_entity_poly.type
_entity_poly.pdbx_seq_one_letter_code
_entity_poly.pdbx_strand_id
1 'polypeptide(L)'
;MPYNKEYGPIHRYIEALDKLGRDVMQTGDPDKFKQYLSKYKNTICGCHPISVYMQMLKNCSTKIKIEFLRYEQLNQCKSARDSSVSYASAVAKIDGSSSV
;
A
#
# COMPACT_ATOMS: atom_id res chain seq x y z
N MET A 1 0.42 -15.20 6.90
CA MET A 1 -0.83 -14.77 6.26
C MET A 1 -1.35 -15.93 5.42
N PRO A 2 -2.56 -16.45 5.63
CA PRO A 2 -3.05 -17.56 4.82
C PRO A 2 -3.31 -17.10 3.38
N TYR A 3 -2.87 -17.90 2.42
CA TYR A 3 -3.12 -17.67 0.99
C TYR A 3 -4.56 -18.09 0.62
N ASN A 4 -5.31 -17.19 -0.03
CA ASN A 4 -6.62 -17.50 -0.58
C ASN A 4 -6.48 -17.96 -2.05
N LYS A 5 -6.86 -19.22 -2.32
CA LYS A 5 -6.80 -19.86 -3.63
C LYS A 5 -7.68 -19.21 -4.70
N GLU A 6 -8.72 -18.45 -4.30
CA GLU A 6 -9.61 -17.74 -5.22
C GLU A 6 -8.89 -16.68 -6.06
N TYR A 7 -7.73 -16.20 -5.61
CA TYR A 7 -6.93 -15.18 -6.30
C TYR A 7 -6.01 -15.76 -7.39
N GLY A 8 -6.13 -17.05 -7.71
CA GLY A 8 -5.20 -17.72 -8.63
C GLY A 8 -3.82 -17.84 -8.00
N PRO A 9 -2.71 -17.82 -8.76
CA PRO A 9 -1.36 -18.04 -8.24
C PRO A 9 -0.98 -17.15 -7.04
N ILE A 10 -0.10 -17.62 -6.16
CA ILE A 10 0.27 -16.90 -4.91
C ILE A 10 0.76 -15.47 -5.19
N HIS A 11 1.59 -15.27 -6.21
CA HIS A 11 2.05 -13.93 -6.59
C HIS A 11 0.90 -12.96 -6.94
N ARG A 12 -0.22 -13.45 -7.49
CA ARG A 12 -1.41 -12.62 -7.77
C ARG A 12 -2.17 -12.25 -6.52
N TYR A 13 -2.22 -13.15 -5.53
CA TYR A 13 -2.78 -12.84 -4.22
C TYR A 13 -1.93 -11.76 -3.51
N ILE A 14 -0.61 -11.90 -3.54
CA ILE A 14 0.32 -10.89 -3.01
C ILE A 14 0.09 -9.54 -3.70
N GLU A 15 0.02 -9.53 -5.04
CA GLU A 15 -0.24 -8.32 -5.84
C GLU A 15 -1.58 -7.67 -5.48
N ALA A 16 -2.64 -8.47 -5.31
CA ALA A 16 -3.96 -7.97 -4.93
C ALA A 16 -3.94 -7.33 -3.53
N LEU A 17 -3.28 -7.97 -2.56
CA LEU A 17 -3.12 -7.42 -1.21
C LEU A 17 -2.31 -6.13 -1.22
N ASP A 18 -1.18 -6.09 -1.92
CA ASP A 18 -0.36 -4.88 -2.02
C ASP A 18 -1.09 -3.77 -2.73
N LYS A 19 -1.88 -4.08 -3.77
CA LYS A 19 -2.75 -3.11 -4.43
C LYS A 19 -3.76 -2.51 -3.45
N LEU A 20 -4.45 -3.33 -2.65
CA LEU A 20 -5.36 -2.83 -1.62
C LEU A 20 -4.64 -1.91 -0.63
N GLY A 21 -3.42 -2.28 -0.21
CA GLY A 21 -2.59 -1.44 0.65
C GLY A 21 -2.26 -0.09 0.01
N ARG A 22 -1.82 -0.09 -1.26
CA ARG A 22 -1.53 1.13 -2.03
C ARG A 22 -2.77 2.00 -2.21
N ASP A 23 -3.91 1.43 -2.57
CA ASP A 23 -5.18 2.15 -2.76
C ASP A 23 -5.60 2.86 -1.45
N VAL A 24 -5.48 2.15 -0.31
CA VAL A 24 -5.71 2.75 1.01
C VAL A 24 -4.70 3.86 1.29
N MET A 25 -3.41 3.66 0.96
CA MET A 25 -2.41 4.71 1.16
C MET A 25 -2.68 5.97 0.32
N GLN A 26 -3.19 5.83 -0.90
CA GLN A 26 -3.54 6.96 -1.76
C GLN A 26 -4.67 7.83 -1.20
N THR A 27 -5.48 7.31 -0.28
CA THR A 27 -6.50 8.12 0.40
C THR A 27 -5.90 9.13 1.39
N GLY A 28 -4.65 8.94 1.81
CA GLY A 28 -4.00 9.76 2.84
C GLY A 28 -4.61 9.60 4.24
N ASP A 29 -5.52 8.63 4.45
CA ASP A 29 -6.25 8.44 5.70
C ASP A 29 -5.53 7.42 6.62
N PRO A 30 -4.95 7.86 7.75
CA PRO A 30 -4.23 6.99 8.67
C PRO A 30 -5.14 5.95 9.33
N ASP A 31 -6.43 6.24 9.52
CA ASP A 31 -7.37 5.32 10.16
C ASP A 31 -7.72 4.16 9.22
N LYS A 32 -7.92 4.45 7.93
CA LYS A 32 -8.09 3.40 6.91
C LYS A 32 -6.84 2.53 6.78
N PHE A 33 -5.66 3.13 6.80
CA PHE A 33 -4.40 2.36 6.73
C PHE A 33 -4.22 1.45 7.94
N LYS A 34 -4.53 1.93 9.16
CA LYS A 34 -4.55 1.11 10.37
C LYS A 34 -5.55 -0.03 10.29
N GLN A 35 -6.77 0.22 9.79
CA GLN A 35 -7.78 -0.82 9.59
C GLN A 35 -7.32 -1.88 8.59
N TYR A 36 -6.71 -1.47 7.47
CA TYR A 36 -6.11 -2.37 6.50
C TYR A 36 -5.03 -3.27 7.12
N LEU A 37 -4.05 -2.68 7.82
CA LEU A 37 -2.99 -3.45 8.50
C LEU A 37 -3.58 -4.41 9.53
N SER A 38 -4.59 -3.99 10.30
CA SER A 38 -5.23 -4.84 11.29
C SER A 38 -5.97 -6.03 10.66
N LYS A 39 -6.71 -5.79 9.58
CA LYS A 39 -7.54 -6.79 8.89
C LYS A 39 -6.69 -7.80 8.14
N TYR A 40 -5.74 -7.33 7.35
CA TYR A 40 -4.99 -8.19 6.43
C TYR A 40 -3.69 -8.70 7.04
N LYS A 41 -3.08 -7.98 7.99
CA LYS A 41 -1.75 -8.32 8.54
C LYS A 41 -0.66 -8.42 7.46
N ASN A 42 -0.73 -7.56 6.43
CA ASN A 42 0.31 -7.48 5.40
C ASN A 42 1.64 -7.02 6.03
N THR A 43 2.76 -7.63 5.63
CA THR A 43 4.09 -7.46 6.22
C THR A 43 4.87 -6.29 5.60
N ILE A 44 4.29 -5.11 5.65
CA ILE A 44 4.91 -3.88 5.11
C ILE A 44 5.96 -3.38 6.11
N CYS A 45 7.25 -3.50 5.79
CA CYS A 45 8.34 -3.12 6.69
C CYS A 45 8.34 -1.63 7.07
N GLY A 46 7.86 -0.75 6.19
CA GLY A 46 7.74 0.69 6.41
C GLY A 46 6.40 1.14 7.03
N CYS A 47 5.59 0.24 7.59
CA CYS A 47 4.24 0.57 8.03
C CYS A 47 4.19 1.71 9.08
N HIS A 48 5.18 1.80 9.97
CA HIS A 48 5.23 2.85 11.00
C HIS A 48 5.59 4.23 10.41
N PRO A 49 6.69 4.41 9.66
CA PRO A 49 6.96 5.68 8.97
C PRO A 49 5.82 6.13 8.05
N ILE A 50 5.20 5.19 7.31
CA ILE A 50 4.05 5.50 6.44
C ILE A 50 2.86 6.00 7.28
N SER A 51 2.57 5.38 8.42
CA SER A 51 1.49 5.83 9.32
C SER A 51 1.76 7.22 9.89
N VAL A 52 3.00 7.52 10.27
CA VAL A 52 3.40 8.86 10.71
C VAL A 52 3.20 9.87 9.59
N TYR A 53 3.64 9.56 8.37
CA TYR A 53 3.45 10.42 7.21
C TYR A 53 1.96 10.70 6.94
N MET A 54 1.09 9.69 7.00
CA MET A 54 -0.36 9.89 6.85
C MET A 54 -0.96 10.75 7.97
N GLN A 55 -0.48 10.61 9.21
CA GLN A 55 -0.90 11.51 10.28
C GLN A 55 -0.46 12.94 10.01
N MET A 56 0.74 13.16 9.44
CA MET A 56 1.16 14.49 8.99
C MET A 56 0.21 15.01 7.90
N LEU A 57 -0.14 14.20 6.91
CA LEU A 57 -1.09 14.59 5.85
C LEU A 57 -2.47 14.97 6.40
N LYS A 58 -2.99 14.19 7.36
CA LYS A 58 -4.28 14.47 8.02
C LYS A 58 -4.30 15.79 8.77
N ASN A 59 -3.16 16.21 9.33
CA ASN A 59 -3.04 17.43 10.14
C ASN A 59 -2.41 18.62 9.36
N CYS A 60 -2.07 18.43 8.08
CA CYS A 60 -1.52 19.48 7.24
C CYS A 60 -2.65 20.23 6.51
N SER A 61 -2.60 21.55 6.48
CA SER A 61 -3.53 22.37 5.69
C SER A 61 -3.30 22.20 4.18
N THR A 62 -2.08 21.87 3.77
CA THR A 62 -1.73 21.64 2.37
C THR A 62 -2.32 20.32 1.89
N LYS A 63 -3.15 20.38 0.84
CA LYS A 63 -3.64 19.17 0.18
C LYS A 63 -2.50 18.53 -0.58
N ILE A 64 -2.18 17.29 -0.22
CA ILE A 64 -1.12 16.50 -0.84
C ILE A 64 -1.75 15.21 -1.36
N LYS A 65 -1.50 14.91 -2.62
CA LYS A 65 -1.95 13.68 -3.29
C LYS A 65 -0.79 12.71 -3.41
N ILE A 66 -1.02 11.46 -3.02
CA ILE A 66 -0.06 10.36 -3.16
C ILE A 66 -0.38 9.57 -4.43
N GLU A 67 0.64 9.34 -5.26
CA GLU A 67 0.54 8.59 -6.52
C GLU A 67 1.61 7.51 -6.58
N PHE A 68 1.20 6.24 -6.73
CA PHE A 68 2.12 5.14 -6.93
C PHE A 68 2.56 5.08 -8.39
N LEU A 69 3.88 4.99 -8.61
CA LEU A 69 4.49 5.02 -9.94
C LEU A 69 4.82 3.64 -10.46
N ARG A 70 5.39 2.79 -9.60
CA ARG A 70 5.83 1.44 -9.98
C ARG A 70 5.51 0.46 -8.88
N TYR A 71 5.24 -0.77 -9.30
CA TYR A 71 5.09 -1.93 -8.45
C TYR A 71 5.83 -3.08 -9.09
N GLU A 72 6.56 -3.84 -8.27
CA GLU A 72 7.31 -5.00 -8.73
C GLU A 72 7.41 -6.03 -7.60
N GLN A 73 7.44 -7.30 -7.95
CA GLN A 73 7.76 -8.37 -7.01
C GLN A 73 9.11 -8.94 -7.39
N LEU A 74 9.95 -9.22 -6.40
CA LEU A 74 11.29 -9.80 -6.60
C LEU A 74 11.22 -11.06 -7.47
N ASN A 75 10.20 -11.89 -7.25
CA ASN A 75 9.91 -13.08 -8.03
C ASN A 75 8.42 -13.44 -7.93
N GLN A 76 7.93 -14.19 -8.92
CA GLN A 76 6.58 -14.73 -8.90
C GLN A 76 6.54 -16.01 -8.06
N CYS A 77 6.13 -15.88 -6.80
CA CYS A 77 5.85 -17.00 -5.91
C CYS A 77 4.73 -17.89 -6.49
N LYS A 78 5.00 -19.20 -6.61
CA LYS A 78 4.10 -20.21 -7.19
C LYS A 78 3.72 -21.29 -6.19
N SER A 79 4.57 -21.54 -5.19
CA SER A 79 4.37 -22.55 -4.15
C SER A 79 4.47 -21.96 -2.74
N ALA A 80 3.91 -22.66 -1.75
CA ALA A 80 4.00 -22.25 -0.34
C ALA A 80 5.42 -22.29 0.23
N ARG A 81 6.38 -22.89 -0.49
CA ARG A 81 7.80 -22.93 -0.12
C ARG A 81 8.58 -21.74 -0.69
N ASP A 82 8.03 -21.04 -1.68
CA ASP A 82 8.69 -19.91 -2.29
C ASP A 82 8.49 -18.67 -1.40
N SER A 83 9.48 -17.79 -1.36
CA SER A 83 9.37 -16.46 -0.78
C SER A 83 9.42 -15.40 -1.88
N SER A 84 8.86 -14.23 -1.61
CA SER A 84 8.96 -13.05 -2.48
C SER A 84 8.85 -11.79 -1.62
N VAL A 85 9.44 -10.70 -2.11
CA VAL A 85 9.33 -9.36 -1.52
C VAL A 85 8.77 -8.44 -2.58
N SER A 86 7.77 -7.64 -2.19
CA SER A 86 7.17 -6.62 -3.05
C SER A 86 7.82 -5.26 -2.84
N TYR A 87 8.02 -4.54 -3.94
CA TYR A 87 8.51 -3.18 -3.97
C TYR A 87 7.46 -2.27 -4.63
N ALA A 88 7.29 -1.08 -4.06
CA ALA A 88 6.45 -0.04 -4.62
C ALA A 88 7.12 1.31 -4.47
N SER A 89 6.99 2.16 -5.48
CA SER A 89 7.43 3.56 -5.43
C SER A 89 6.22 4.49 -5.53
N ALA A 90 6.26 5.58 -4.79
CA ALA A 90 5.22 6.60 -4.80
C ALA A 90 5.83 8.00 -4.72
N VAL A 91 5.08 8.97 -5.23
CA VAL A 91 5.36 10.40 -5.09
C VAL A 91 4.20 11.08 -4.42
N ALA A 92 4.51 12.12 -3.65
CA ALA A 92 3.53 12.98 -3.03
C ALA A 92 3.67 14.40 -3.57
N LYS A 93 2.60 14.93 -4.14
CA LYS A 93 2.58 16.25 -4.78
C LYS A 93 1.49 17.11 -4.16
N ILE A 94 1.76 18.40 -4.05
CA ILE A 94 0.73 19.38 -3.68
C ILE A 94 -0.38 19.27 -4.73
N ASP A 95 -1.62 19.19 -4.26
CA ASP A 95 -2.77 19.13 -5.14
C ASP A 95 -2.97 20.52 -5.76
N GLY A 96 -2.48 20.67 -6.99
CA GLY A 96 -2.50 21.93 -7.73
C GLY A 96 -3.88 22.30 -8.30
N SER A 97 -4.95 21.57 -7.94
CA SER A 97 -6.32 21.99 -8.19
C SER A 97 -6.68 23.17 -7.29
N SER A 98 -6.04 24.31 -7.54
CA SER A 98 -6.62 25.61 -7.24
C SER A 98 -7.99 25.65 -7.89
N SER A 99 -9.02 25.86 -7.08
CA SER A 99 -10.30 26.30 -7.60
C SER A 99 -10.06 27.65 -8.26
N VAL A 100 -10.08 27.67 -9.60
CA VAL A 100 -10.38 28.88 -10.37
C VAL A 100 -11.89 28.95 -10.47
#